data_AF-A1C7E0-F1
#
_entry.id   AF-A1C7E0-F1
#
_cell.length_a   1.000
_cell.length_b   1.000
_cell.length_c   1.000
_cell.angle_alpha   90.00
_cell.angle_beta   90.00
_cell.angle_gamma   90.00
#
_symmetry.space_group_name_H-M   'P 1'
#
loop_
_entity.id
_entity.type
_entity.pdbx_description
1 polymer ?
#
loop_
_entity_poly.entity_id
_entity_poly.type
_entity_poly.pdbx_seq_one_letter_code
_entity_poly.pdbx_strand_id
1 'polypeptide(L)'
;MSSSRTDALPGSLPSYAPPLGGHAPSRPASLARRRALRLILGLALFILVGLGLYIYIPGHPKPQAQPKPQPQPQPEPPLKSPPEPQPQPPPQPQPHPKPPPKPQERFPPAHATDFRIHDPSIIRVGGTYYSYSVGKHILIHQAPSLDGPWKRAGTVLTADSIIPKGDRKAPWAPQTIHHGDTYYCFYAVSNSGCRDSAIGVATSKSPGPGAWTDHGLLVQSGTGQGSEKHPFAGSNTIDPSVIVTQDGQGYLMFGSFWSGIWQVPLGKNLISVGGDTHIEAQQLVYMEKAPLPASNNPNPLCREPSGGARPIEGSFISYHEPWYYLWFSYGKCCKFDVQNLPPPGREYSIRVGRSKNPRGPFVDKQGRDLAKGGGEIVYASNRDVYAPGGQGVLTEESGDILYYHYLNKSMSYEFGEARLGYNPLEYVDGWPVPQ
;
A
#
# COMPACT_ATOMS: atom_id res chain seq x y z
N MET A 1 -12.86 66.70 -15.36
CA MET A 1 -13.62 67.86 -14.86
C MET A 1 -14.67 67.38 -13.86
N SER A 2 -14.60 67.96 -12.66
CA SER A 2 -15.56 67.95 -11.54
C SER A 2 -15.97 66.63 -10.87
N SER A 3 -15.23 66.32 -9.81
CA SER A 3 -15.63 65.50 -8.66
C SER A 3 -16.59 66.28 -7.76
N SER A 4 -17.58 65.62 -7.18
CA SER A 4 -18.38 66.13 -6.06
C SER A 4 -18.42 65.09 -4.95
N ARG A 5 -17.78 65.38 -3.81
CA ARG A 5 -18.23 64.95 -2.48
C ARG A 5 -17.46 65.74 -1.42
N THR A 6 -18.24 66.45 -0.61
CA THR A 6 -17.84 67.25 0.54
C THR A 6 -17.73 66.37 1.79
N ASP A 7 -16.65 66.58 2.54
CA ASP A 7 -16.42 66.13 3.91
C ASP A 7 -17.35 66.84 4.92
N ALA A 8 -17.67 66.17 6.03
CA ALA A 8 -17.25 66.56 7.40
C ALA A 8 -18.14 65.95 8.52
N LEU A 9 -17.44 65.37 9.51
CA LEU A 9 -17.84 64.86 10.85
C LEU A 9 -18.18 66.05 11.81
N PRO A 10 -18.25 65.97 13.19
CA PRO A 10 -18.06 64.86 14.16
C PRO A 10 -18.95 64.90 15.46
N GLY A 11 -18.70 63.93 16.38
CA GLY A 11 -18.95 64.00 17.85
C GLY A 11 -20.17 63.20 18.33
N SER A 12 -20.23 62.52 19.48
CA SER A 12 -19.32 62.35 20.63
C SER A 12 -19.98 61.34 21.61
N LEU A 13 -19.19 60.45 22.23
CA LEU A 13 -19.48 59.69 23.47
C LEU A 13 -19.53 60.65 24.70
N PRO A 14 -19.90 60.30 25.98
CA PRO A 14 -19.77 58.98 26.65
C PRO A 14 -20.83 58.62 27.76
N SER A 15 -20.62 57.47 28.46
CA SER A 15 -20.57 57.35 29.94
C SER A 15 -21.45 56.29 30.65
N TYR A 16 -20.76 55.39 31.40
CA TYR A 16 -21.02 54.85 32.76
C TYR A 16 -22.11 53.78 33.07
N ALA A 17 -21.63 52.53 33.26
CA ALA A 17 -21.46 51.78 34.54
C ALA A 17 -22.66 51.26 35.41
N PRO A 18 -22.44 50.18 36.24
CA PRO A 18 -23.40 49.12 36.62
C PRO A 18 -23.88 49.15 38.10
N PRO A 19 -24.60 48.12 38.60
CA PRO A 19 -24.09 47.26 39.72
C PRO A 19 -24.51 45.76 39.59
N LEU A 20 -23.75 44.73 40.01
CA LEU A 20 -23.18 44.25 41.31
C LEU A 20 -24.06 43.28 42.13
N GLY A 21 -23.42 42.20 42.61
CA GLY A 21 -23.80 41.36 43.76
C GLY A 21 -24.11 39.91 43.37
N GLY A 22 -23.33 38.87 43.68
CA GLY A 22 -22.24 38.67 44.65
C GLY A 22 -22.65 37.58 45.64
N HIS A 23 -21.86 36.53 45.82
CA HIS A 23 -21.56 35.88 47.10
C HIS A 23 -20.41 34.88 46.96
N ALA A 24 -19.37 35.09 47.77
CA ALA A 24 -18.26 34.19 48.07
C ALA A 24 -18.46 33.66 49.53
N PRO A 25 -17.43 33.15 50.21
CA PRO A 25 -16.91 31.78 50.17
C PRO A 25 -17.06 31.08 51.55
N SER A 26 -16.87 29.76 51.62
CA SER A 26 -16.59 29.11 52.92
C SER A 26 -15.80 27.78 52.80
N ARG A 27 -14.59 27.80 53.36
CA ARG A 27 -13.87 26.69 54.01
C ARG A 27 -13.70 27.13 55.48
N PRO A 28 -13.65 26.25 56.51
CA PRO A 28 -12.48 25.36 56.68
C PRO A 28 -12.67 24.03 57.47
N ALA A 29 -11.60 23.22 57.42
CA ALA A 29 -11.05 22.28 58.42
C ALA A 29 -11.86 21.04 58.92
N SER A 30 -11.30 19.84 58.73
CA SER A 30 -10.62 19.07 59.80
C SER A 30 -10.11 17.70 59.34
N LEU A 31 -9.01 17.27 59.97
CA LEU A 31 -8.35 15.96 59.82
C LEU A 31 -9.25 14.81 60.28
N ALA A 32 -9.21 13.66 59.59
CA ALA A 32 -8.98 12.33 60.20
C ALA A 32 -9.17 11.17 59.22
N ARG A 33 -8.13 10.33 59.12
CA ARG A 33 -8.15 8.86 59.01
C ARG A 33 -9.43 8.20 58.45
N ARG A 34 -9.32 7.46 57.33
CA ARG A 34 -9.37 5.97 57.29
C ARG A 34 -9.41 5.45 55.85
N ARG A 35 -8.82 4.26 55.72
CA ARG A 35 -8.65 3.38 54.56
C ARG A 35 -9.96 3.04 53.83
N ALA A 36 -9.85 2.87 52.51
CA ALA A 36 -10.67 2.10 51.54
C ALA A 36 -10.86 2.99 50.30
N LEU A 37 -10.57 2.62 49.06
CA LEU A 37 -10.98 1.41 48.36
C LEU A 37 -10.11 1.29 47.09
N ARG A 38 -9.51 0.11 46.83
CA ARG A 38 -8.73 -0.20 45.63
C ARG A 38 -9.65 -0.74 44.53
N LEU A 39 -9.16 -0.54 43.29
CA LEU A 39 -9.63 -0.97 41.98
C LEU A 39 -10.45 -2.29 41.92
N ILE A 40 -11.45 -2.23 41.04
CA ILE A 40 -12.17 -3.34 40.37
C ILE A 40 -11.77 -3.18 38.87
N LEU A 41 -11.41 -4.16 38.03
CA LEU A 41 -11.68 -5.59 37.92
C LEU A 41 -10.49 -6.19 37.11
N GLY A 42 -9.81 -7.23 37.62
CA GLY A 42 -8.70 -7.90 36.94
C GLY A 42 -9.06 -9.33 36.57
N LEU A 43 -8.73 -9.68 35.33
CA LEU A 43 -8.77 -11.00 34.68
C LEU A 43 -8.78 -12.22 35.61
N ALA A 44 -9.79 -13.08 35.39
CA ALA A 44 -9.73 -14.49 35.71
C ALA A 44 -8.91 -15.25 34.66
N LEU A 45 -8.29 -16.34 35.13
CA LEU A 45 -7.74 -17.48 34.40
C LEU A 45 -6.22 -17.52 34.24
N PHE A 46 -5.51 -17.98 35.27
CA PHE A 46 -4.36 -18.89 35.11
C PHE A 46 -4.12 -19.70 36.39
N ILE A 47 -3.96 -21.02 36.19
CA ILE A 47 -3.37 -22.05 37.08
C ILE A 47 -4.32 -22.72 38.10
N LEU A 48 -5.02 -23.74 37.61
CA LEU A 48 -5.51 -24.89 38.35
C LEU A 48 -4.34 -25.83 38.68
N VAL A 49 -3.80 -25.80 39.90
CA VAL A 49 -3.21 -26.99 40.56
C VAL A 49 -3.39 -26.85 42.07
N GLY A 50 -4.42 -27.51 42.59
CA GLY A 50 -4.64 -27.77 44.02
C GLY A 50 -5.53 -29.01 44.11
N LEU A 51 -4.96 -30.23 44.11
CA LEU A 51 -4.62 -30.99 45.32
C LEU A 51 -5.74 -30.97 46.38
N GLY A 52 -6.38 -32.13 46.55
CA GLY A 52 -6.85 -32.56 47.87
C GLY A 52 -8.13 -33.39 47.89
N LEU A 53 -7.95 -34.70 48.11
CA LEU A 53 -8.88 -35.68 48.67
C LEU A 53 -10.01 -36.22 47.77
N TYR A 54 -9.89 -37.48 47.35
CA TYR A 54 -10.49 -38.60 48.11
C TYR A 54 -9.91 -39.95 47.65
N ILE A 55 -10.03 -40.98 48.50
CA ILE A 55 -9.94 -42.45 48.24
C ILE A 55 -8.67 -43.20 48.74
N TYR A 56 -8.84 -43.76 49.94
CA TYR A 56 -8.69 -45.19 50.35
C TYR A 56 -7.30 -45.83 50.55
N ILE A 57 -7.14 -46.48 51.72
CA ILE A 57 -5.95 -47.14 52.28
C ILE A 57 -6.12 -48.70 52.26
N PRO A 58 -5.21 -49.58 52.76
CA PRO A 58 -4.25 -50.37 51.96
C PRO A 58 -4.22 -51.90 52.30
N GLY A 59 -3.24 -52.62 51.71
CA GLY A 59 -2.64 -53.87 52.23
C GLY A 59 -2.89 -55.10 51.34
N HIS A 60 -1.95 -56.00 51.04
CA HIS A 60 -0.55 -56.26 51.42
C HIS A 60 0.12 -57.17 50.34
N PRO A 61 1.46 -57.33 50.32
CA PRO A 61 2.22 -57.98 49.25
C PRO A 61 2.68 -59.41 49.57
N LYS A 62 3.13 -60.18 48.54
CA LYS A 62 4.22 -61.20 48.49
C LYS A 62 4.00 -62.23 47.34
N PRO A 63 4.97 -63.11 46.96
CA PRO A 63 6.27 -62.85 46.34
C PRO A 63 6.50 -63.73 45.07
N GLN A 64 7.60 -63.48 44.34
CA GLN A 64 8.07 -64.29 43.21
C GLN A 64 8.49 -65.72 43.60
N ALA A 65 8.23 -66.70 42.72
CA ALA A 65 8.93 -67.99 42.69
C ALA A 65 9.00 -68.59 41.26
N GLN A 66 10.22 -68.57 40.72
CA GLN A 66 11.01 -69.52 39.91
C GLN A 66 10.45 -70.37 38.71
N PRO A 67 11.33 -70.69 37.74
CA PRO A 67 10.97 -71.08 36.36
C PRO A 67 10.82 -72.60 36.16
N LYS A 68 10.05 -73.00 35.13
CA LYS A 68 9.90 -74.41 34.69
C LYS A 68 10.75 -74.72 33.44
N PRO A 69 11.21 -75.98 33.25
CA PRO A 69 12.28 -76.34 32.32
C PRO A 69 11.80 -76.66 30.89
N GLN A 70 12.70 -76.44 29.92
CA GLN A 70 12.57 -76.79 28.49
C GLN A 70 12.58 -78.32 28.23
N PRO A 71 11.80 -78.80 27.23
CA PRO A 71 12.01 -80.11 26.61
C PRO A 71 13.05 -80.08 25.49
N GLN A 72 13.85 -81.14 25.39
CA GLN A 72 14.89 -81.40 24.36
C GLN A 72 14.32 -81.68 22.95
N PRO A 73 15.09 -81.41 21.88
CA PRO A 73 14.66 -81.56 20.49
C PRO A 73 14.71 -83.01 19.98
N GLN A 74 13.72 -83.41 19.16
CA GLN A 74 13.74 -84.63 18.35
C GLN A 74 14.47 -84.42 17.01
N PRO A 75 15.17 -85.43 16.46
CA PRO A 75 15.86 -85.35 15.18
C PRO A 75 14.91 -85.47 13.98
N GLU A 76 15.08 -84.59 12.98
CA GLU A 76 14.40 -84.65 11.68
C GLU A 76 15.05 -85.66 10.71
N PRO A 77 14.27 -86.32 9.83
CA PRO A 77 14.76 -87.23 8.79
C PRO A 77 15.43 -86.47 7.60
N PRO A 78 16.28 -87.14 6.80
CA PRO A 78 17.14 -86.48 5.81
C PRO A 78 16.39 -85.83 4.64
N LEU A 79 16.89 -84.66 4.22
CA LEU A 79 16.43 -83.81 3.11
C LEU A 79 16.29 -84.58 1.79
N LYS A 80 15.15 -84.40 1.11
CA LYS A 80 15.02 -84.60 -0.34
C LYS A 80 15.37 -83.29 -1.04
N SER A 81 16.25 -83.35 -2.04
CA SER A 81 16.70 -82.22 -2.85
C SER A 81 15.52 -81.49 -3.51
N PRO A 82 15.45 -80.16 -3.49
CA PRO A 82 14.45 -79.42 -4.27
C PRO A 82 14.72 -79.54 -5.78
N PRO A 83 13.69 -79.52 -6.64
CA PRO A 83 13.87 -79.47 -8.09
C PRO A 83 14.49 -78.15 -8.54
N GLU A 84 15.26 -78.22 -9.61
CA GLU A 84 15.99 -77.12 -10.25
C GLU A 84 15.03 -75.97 -10.67
N PRO A 85 15.31 -74.70 -10.34
CA PRO A 85 14.43 -73.59 -10.68
C PRO A 85 14.43 -73.30 -12.18
N GLN A 86 13.24 -73.29 -12.80
CA GLN A 86 13.05 -72.83 -14.17
C GLN A 86 13.40 -71.33 -14.30
N PRO A 87 13.97 -70.87 -15.45
CA PRO A 87 14.32 -69.47 -15.64
C PRO A 87 13.08 -68.57 -15.56
N GLN A 88 13.13 -67.53 -14.73
CA GLN A 88 12.11 -66.49 -14.72
C GLN A 88 12.18 -65.65 -16.01
N PRO A 89 11.04 -65.27 -16.62
CA PRO A 89 11.03 -64.35 -17.74
C PRO A 89 11.58 -62.98 -17.32
N PRO A 90 12.24 -62.24 -18.23
CA PRO A 90 12.83 -60.95 -17.91
C PRO A 90 11.76 -59.95 -17.42
N PRO A 91 12.07 -59.10 -16.44
CA PRO A 91 11.12 -58.11 -15.92
C PRO A 91 10.68 -57.16 -17.04
N GLN A 92 9.36 -56.96 -17.16
CA GLN A 92 8.82 -55.94 -18.06
C GLN A 92 9.36 -54.55 -17.67
N PRO A 93 9.70 -53.68 -18.65
CA PRO A 93 10.11 -52.32 -18.37
C PRO A 93 9.02 -51.61 -17.57
N GLN A 94 9.35 -51.19 -16.34
CA GLN A 94 8.47 -50.29 -15.60
C GLN A 94 8.30 -49.00 -16.41
N PRO A 95 7.06 -48.50 -16.62
CA PRO A 95 6.87 -47.21 -17.25
C PRO A 95 7.60 -46.15 -16.42
N HIS A 96 8.55 -45.45 -17.04
CA HIS A 96 9.24 -44.35 -16.40
C HIS A 96 8.22 -43.36 -15.83
N PRO A 97 8.38 -42.92 -14.57
CA PRO A 97 7.52 -41.86 -14.02
C PRO A 97 7.63 -40.65 -14.94
N LYS A 98 6.46 -40.14 -15.39
CA LYS A 98 6.42 -38.88 -16.14
C LYS A 98 7.18 -37.82 -15.35
N PRO A 99 8.03 -37.00 -15.99
CA PRO A 99 8.66 -35.87 -15.33
C PRO A 99 7.59 -35.07 -14.59
N PRO A 100 7.85 -34.60 -13.35
CA PRO A 100 6.90 -33.74 -12.66
C PRO A 100 6.57 -32.56 -13.58
N PRO A 101 5.29 -32.14 -13.68
CA PRO A 101 4.94 -30.97 -14.46
C PRO A 101 5.82 -29.80 -14.01
N LYS A 102 6.42 -29.10 -14.97
CA LYS A 102 7.18 -27.87 -14.67
C LYS A 102 6.29 -26.96 -13.82
N PRO A 103 6.81 -26.30 -12.76
CA PRO A 103 6.04 -25.32 -12.02
C PRO A 103 5.41 -24.35 -13.01
N GLN A 104 4.08 -24.29 -13.04
CA GLN A 104 3.37 -23.35 -13.90
C GLN A 104 3.70 -21.96 -13.36
N GLU A 105 4.40 -21.16 -14.15
CA GLU A 105 4.70 -19.80 -13.76
C GLU A 105 3.39 -19.02 -13.61
N ARG A 106 3.18 -18.45 -12.43
CA ARG A 106 1.92 -17.81 -12.04
C ARG A 106 1.61 -16.54 -12.85
N PHE A 107 2.62 -15.88 -13.39
CA PHE A 107 2.50 -14.59 -14.06
C PHE A 107 3.16 -14.61 -15.45
N PRO A 108 2.60 -13.91 -16.45
CA PRO A 108 3.23 -13.77 -17.76
C PRO A 108 4.54 -12.96 -17.66
N PRO A 109 5.43 -13.07 -18.66
CA PRO A 109 6.59 -12.18 -18.72
C PRO A 109 6.13 -10.74 -18.90
N ALA A 110 6.90 -9.78 -18.42
CA ALA A 110 6.64 -8.37 -18.73
C ALA A 110 6.89 -8.12 -20.22
N HIS A 111 6.08 -7.27 -20.87
CA HIS A 111 6.55 -6.58 -22.07
C HIS A 111 7.63 -5.58 -21.62
N ALA A 112 8.87 -6.01 -21.74
CA ALA A 112 10.04 -5.26 -21.29
C ALA A 112 10.35 -4.11 -22.26
N THR A 113 10.68 -2.95 -21.71
CA THR A 113 11.17 -1.81 -22.49
C THR A 113 12.52 -1.34 -21.94
N ASP A 114 13.30 -0.65 -22.76
CA ASP A 114 14.56 -0.03 -22.31
C ASP A 114 14.35 1.31 -21.59
N PHE A 115 13.11 1.77 -21.44
CA PHE A 115 12.82 3.08 -20.88
C PHE A 115 13.01 3.10 -19.35
N ARG A 116 14.03 3.83 -18.88
CA ARG A 116 14.28 4.03 -17.44
C ARG A 116 13.22 4.94 -16.84
N ILE A 117 12.47 4.44 -15.87
CA ILE A 117 11.42 5.19 -15.20
C ILE A 117 11.16 4.62 -13.80
N HIS A 118 10.74 5.49 -12.90
CA HIS A 118 10.22 5.15 -11.57
C HIS A 118 8.91 5.90 -11.36
N ASP A 119 7.94 5.24 -10.74
CA ASP A 119 6.55 5.72 -10.54
C ASP A 119 5.97 6.39 -11.79
N PRO A 120 5.83 5.63 -12.90
CA PRO A 120 5.32 6.18 -14.14
C PRO A 120 3.88 6.69 -13.97
N SER A 121 3.57 7.82 -14.60
CA SER A 121 2.21 8.15 -15.03
C SER A 121 2.23 8.31 -16.53
N ILE A 122 1.36 7.55 -17.22
CA ILE A 122 1.31 7.54 -18.69
C ILE A 122 -0.10 7.92 -19.14
N ILE A 123 -0.18 8.80 -20.13
CA ILE A 123 -1.41 9.13 -20.86
C ILE A 123 -1.16 9.03 -22.37
N ARG A 124 -2.22 8.84 -23.15
CA ARG A 124 -2.17 8.87 -24.62
C ARG A 124 -3.01 10.02 -25.15
N VAL A 125 -2.43 10.87 -25.99
CA VAL A 125 -3.09 12.03 -26.59
C VAL A 125 -2.73 12.11 -28.06
N GLY A 126 -3.73 12.12 -28.94
CA GLY A 126 -3.52 12.27 -30.38
C GLY A 126 -2.55 11.24 -30.97
N GLY A 127 -2.61 9.98 -30.50
CA GLY A 127 -1.71 8.91 -30.93
C GLY A 127 -0.30 8.94 -30.32
N THR A 128 0.03 9.94 -29.49
CA THR A 128 1.33 10.03 -28.80
C THR A 128 1.17 9.63 -27.33
N TYR A 129 2.07 8.80 -26.83
CA TYR A 129 2.19 8.51 -25.41
C TYR A 129 3.04 9.58 -24.73
N TYR A 130 2.59 10.05 -23.58
CA TYR A 130 3.32 10.96 -22.70
C TYR A 130 3.53 10.26 -21.36
N SER A 131 4.75 10.27 -20.86
CA SER A 131 5.06 9.80 -19.51
C SER A 131 5.56 10.94 -18.64
N TYR A 132 5.14 10.91 -17.39
CA TYR A 132 5.52 11.81 -16.31
C TYR A 132 6.18 10.97 -15.23
N SER A 133 7.36 11.39 -14.75
CA SER A 133 8.10 10.58 -13.79
C SER A 133 8.91 11.42 -12.81
N VAL A 134 9.34 10.76 -11.74
CA VAL A 134 10.28 11.31 -10.76
C VAL A 134 11.53 11.83 -11.47
N GLY A 135 12.00 13.00 -11.01
CA GLY A 135 13.21 13.64 -11.51
C GLY A 135 13.13 15.15 -11.34
N LYS A 136 14.21 15.86 -11.69
CA LYS A 136 14.26 17.32 -11.56
C LYS A 136 13.07 17.94 -12.30
N HIS A 137 12.21 18.61 -11.55
CA HIS A 137 11.02 19.33 -12.01
C HIS A 137 9.94 18.47 -12.69
N ILE A 138 9.94 17.16 -12.42
CA ILE A 138 9.06 16.13 -13.00
C ILE A 138 9.30 15.98 -14.51
N LEU A 139 9.89 14.86 -14.92
CA LEU A 139 10.32 14.66 -16.30
C LEU A 139 9.13 14.33 -17.20
N ILE A 140 9.09 14.92 -18.39
CA ILE A 140 8.14 14.55 -19.46
C ILE A 140 8.92 13.83 -20.56
N HIS A 141 8.48 12.63 -20.92
CA HIS A 141 8.93 11.93 -22.12
C HIS A 141 7.74 11.65 -23.05
N GLN A 142 8.04 11.48 -24.34
CA GLN A 142 7.05 11.12 -25.35
C GLN A 142 7.51 9.93 -26.20
N ALA A 143 6.56 9.15 -26.68
CA ALA A 143 6.81 8.01 -27.56
C ALA A 143 5.63 7.76 -28.52
N PRO A 144 5.88 7.14 -29.69
CA PRO A 144 4.82 6.71 -30.60
C PRO A 144 4.11 5.42 -30.12
N SER A 145 4.76 4.62 -29.27
CA SER A 145 4.20 3.42 -28.65
C SER A 145 4.76 3.24 -27.22
N LEU A 146 4.19 2.33 -26.43
CA LEU A 146 4.75 1.98 -25.12
C LEU A 146 6.16 1.39 -25.20
N ASP A 147 6.49 0.70 -26.29
CA ASP A 147 7.85 0.19 -26.57
C ASP A 147 8.87 1.31 -26.84
N GLY A 148 8.38 2.52 -27.13
CA GLY A 148 9.21 3.66 -27.47
C GLY A 148 9.37 3.87 -28.98
N PRO A 149 10.46 4.50 -29.43
CA PRO A 149 11.51 5.07 -28.59
C PRO A 149 10.97 6.23 -27.75
N TRP A 150 11.25 6.18 -26.44
CA TRP A 150 10.93 7.27 -25.52
C TRP A 150 11.97 8.39 -25.61
N LYS A 151 11.52 9.62 -25.80
CA LYS A 151 12.37 10.81 -25.91
C LYS A 151 11.98 11.83 -24.86
N ARG A 152 12.97 12.39 -24.17
CA ARG A 152 12.75 13.48 -23.20
C ARG A 152 12.23 14.72 -23.94
N ALA A 153 11.02 15.15 -23.59
CA ALA A 153 10.38 16.33 -24.17
C ALA A 153 10.65 17.59 -23.32
N GLY A 154 10.66 17.44 -21.99
CA GLY A 154 10.89 18.55 -21.07
C GLY A 154 10.54 18.20 -19.64
N THR A 155 9.97 19.15 -18.91
CA THR A 155 9.52 18.99 -17.53
C THR A 155 8.15 19.63 -17.32
N VAL A 156 7.44 19.19 -16.28
CA VAL A 156 6.17 19.82 -15.86
C VAL A 156 6.48 21.17 -15.25
N LEU A 157 7.28 21.20 -14.18
CA LEU A 157 7.63 22.45 -13.50
C LEU A 157 8.80 23.14 -14.24
N THR A 158 8.81 24.47 -14.23
CA THR A 158 9.92 25.28 -14.75
C THR A 158 10.89 25.73 -13.67
N ALA A 159 10.50 25.57 -12.40
CA ALA A 159 11.26 25.86 -11.20
C ALA A 159 10.97 24.79 -10.12
N ASP A 160 11.64 24.89 -8.97
CA ASP A 160 11.32 24.06 -7.82
C ASP A 160 9.86 24.31 -7.40
N SER A 161 9.15 23.27 -6.94
CA SER A 161 7.77 23.38 -6.48
C SER A 161 7.62 24.53 -5.48
N ILE A 162 6.51 25.26 -5.57
CA ILE A 162 6.23 26.38 -4.67
C ILE A 162 5.85 25.92 -3.25
N ILE A 163 5.62 24.62 -3.04
CA ILE A 163 5.35 24.05 -1.72
C ILE A 163 6.63 24.12 -0.88
N PRO A 164 6.64 24.79 0.29
CA PRO A 164 7.83 24.94 1.12
C PRO A 164 8.08 23.70 1.98
N LYS A 165 8.16 22.51 1.37
CA LYS A 165 8.32 21.22 2.06
C LYS A 165 9.08 20.21 1.19
N GLY A 166 9.78 19.27 1.84
CA GLY A 166 10.39 18.11 1.18
C GLY A 166 11.41 18.46 0.08
N ASP A 167 11.70 17.50 -0.79
CA ASP A 167 12.44 17.75 -2.02
C ASP A 167 11.56 18.47 -3.06
N ARG A 168 11.68 19.80 -3.09
CA ARG A 168 10.97 20.68 -4.03
C ARG A 168 11.51 20.60 -5.45
N LYS A 169 12.76 20.14 -5.61
CA LYS A 169 13.49 20.15 -6.87
C LYS A 169 13.20 18.90 -7.68
N ALA A 170 13.03 17.76 -7.03
CA ALA A 170 12.63 16.51 -7.67
C ALA A 170 11.38 15.90 -7.01
N PRO A 171 10.17 16.41 -7.32
CA PRO A 171 8.93 15.82 -6.84
C PRO A 171 8.71 14.38 -7.29
N TRP A 172 7.94 13.62 -6.52
CA TRP A 172 7.77 12.17 -6.65
C TRP A 172 6.38 11.78 -7.15
N ALA A 173 6.29 10.54 -7.65
CA ALA A 173 5.07 9.83 -8.01
C ALA A 173 4.02 10.71 -8.69
N PRO A 174 4.35 11.37 -9.82
CA PRO A 174 3.40 12.22 -10.49
C PRO A 174 2.23 11.36 -11.00
N GLN A 175 1.02 11.91 -10.97
CA GLN A 175 -0.12 11.34 -11.69
C GLN A 175 -0.77 12.43 -12.54
N THR A 176 -0.76 12.21 -13.85
CA THR A 176 -1.37 13.11 -14.82
C THR A 176 -2.71 12.58 -15.31
N ILE A 177 -3.74 13.40 -15.24
CA ILE A 177 -5.06 13.15 -15.82
C ILE A 177 -5.46 14.26 -16.78
N HIS A 178 -6.38 13.97 -17.68
CA HIS A 178 -7.03 14.96 -18.53
C HIS A 178 -8.51 15.06 -18.15
N HIS A 179 -8.99 16.27 -17.87
CA HIS A 179 -10.39 16.51 -17.57
C HIS A 179 -10.86 17.83 -18.18
N GLY A 180 -11.90 17.77 -19.01
CA GLY A 180 -12.34 18.89 -19.82
C GLY A 180 -11.29 19.28 -20.86
N ASP A 181 -10.81 20.52 -20.80
CA ASP A 181 -9.78 21.09 -21.67
C ASP A 181 -8.42 21.23 -20.94
N THR A 182 -8.28 20.59 -19.78
CA THR A 182 -7.17 20.82 -18.86
C THR A 182 -6.49 19.52 -18.47
N TYR A 183 -5.16 19.52 -18.51
CA TYR A 183 -4.31 18.49 -17.93
C TYR A 183 -3.94 18.88 -16.51
N TYR A 184 -4.01 17.92 -15.59
CA TYR A 184 -3.66 18.08 -14.18
C TYR A 184 -2.55 17.08 -13.88
N CYS A 185 -1.41 17.55 -13.38
CA CYS A 185 -0.31 16.72 -12.90
C CYS A 185 -0.22 16.89 -11.38
N PHE A 186 -0.75 15.92 -10.65
CA PHE A 186 -0.58 15.82 -9.21
C PHE A 186 0.81 15.27 -8.91
N TYR A 187 1.45 15.76 -7.84
CA TYR A 187 2.81 15.34 -7.49
C TYR A 187 3.02 15.42 -5.98
N ALA A 188 4.04 14.72 -5.47
CA ALA A 188 4.40 14.76 -4.06
C ALA A 188 5.77 15.42 -3.81
N VAL A 189 5.89 16.18 -2.72
CA VAL A 189 7.19 16.63 -2.17
C VAL A 189 7.38 16.00 -0.80
N SER A 190 8.51 15.31 -0.60
CA SER A 190 8.77 14.54 0.62
C SER A 190 10.27 14.31 0.85
N ASN A 191 10.62 13.61 1.92
CA ASN A 191 11.96 13.12 2.25
C ASN A 191 11.89 11.62 2.56
N SER A 192 12.88 10.86 2.12
CA SER A 192 12.80 9.38 2.14
C SER A 192 12.65 8.86 3.57
N GLY A 193 11.66 7.98 3.78
CA GLY A 193 11.35 7.43 5.10
C GLY A 193 10.59 8.37 6.03
N CYS A 194 10.13 9.53 5.55
CA CYS A 194 9.36 10.49 6.33
C CYS A 194 7.92 10.68 5.85
N ARG A 195 7.02 10.98 6.80
CA ARG A 195 5.62 11.40 6.58
C ARG A 195 5.42 12.91 6.63
N ASP A 196 6.50 13.70 6.74
CA ASP A 196 6.43 15.14 6.58
C ASP A 196 6.44 15.50 5.09
N SER A 197 5.27 15.37 4.49
CA SER A 197 5.06 15.34 3.04
C SER A 197 3.92 16.26 2.63
N ALA A 198 3.81 16.54 1.34
CA ALA A 198 2.69 17.25 0.76
C ALA A 198 2.44 16.79 -0.69
N ILE A 199 1.17 16.84 -1.09
CA ILE A 199 0.75 16.71 -2.49
C ILE A 199 0.40 18.10 -3.02
N GLY A 200 0.88 18.39 -4.23
CA GLY A 200 0.49 19.54 -5.02
C GLY A 200 -0.07 19.16 -6.38
N VAL A 201 -0.45 20.18 -7.14
CA VAL A 201 -0.98 20.01 -8.50
C VAL A 201 -0.52 21.14 -9.41
N ALA A 202 -0.10 20.77 -10.61
CA ALA A 202 0.13 21.70 -11.71
C ALA A 202 -0.88 21.48 -12.83
N THR A 203 -1.26 22.54 -13.55
CA THR A 203 -2.20 22.44 -14.69
C THR A 203 -1.66 23.00 -15.98
N SER A 204 -2.03 22.40 -17.11
CA SER A 204 -1.68 22.87 -18.46
C SER A 204 -2.83 22.65 -19.44
N LYS A 205 -2.84 23.39 -20.57
CA LYS A 205 -3.73 23.13 -21.72
C LYS A 205 -3.12 22.18 -22.76
N SER A 206 -1.89 21.70 -22.51
CA SER A 206 -1.14 20.77 -23.35
C SER A 206 -0.50 19.68 -22.48
N PRO A 207 -0.41 18.43 -22.96
CA PRO A 207 0.32 17.37 -22.25
C PRO A 207 1.85 17.56 -22.30
N GLY A 208 2.35 18.40 -23.20
CA GLY A 208 3.77 18.68 -23.35
C GLY A 208 4.32 19.69 -22.31
N PRO A 209 5.64 19.98 -22.37
CA PRO A 209 6.26 20.99 -21.52
C PRO A 209 5.85 22.43 -21.88
N GLY A 210 6.15 23.38 -20.99
CA GLY A 210 6.17 24.82 -21.30
C GLY A 210 4.89 25.60 -20.99
N ALA A 211 3.80 24.95 -20.55
CA ALA A 211 2.52 25.60 -20.28
C ALA A 211 1.89 25.22 -18.92
N TRP A 212 2.70 24.70 -17.99
CA TRP A 212 2.23 24.27 -16.68
C TRP A 212 2.28 25.40 -15.66
N THR A 213 1.20 25.54 -14.89
CA THR A 213 1.09 26.44 -13.73
C THR A 213 1.05 25.60 -12.46
N ASP A 214 2.00 25.81 -11.54
CA ASP A 214 2.02 25.17 -10.22
C ASP A 214 1.05 25.88 -9.27
N HIS A 215 0.05 25.15 -8.75
CA HIS A 215 -0.94 25.68 -7.79
C HIS A 215 -0.52 25.44 -6.34
N GLY A 216 0.60 24.75 -6.12
CA GLY A 216 1.13 24.51 -4.79
C GLY A 216 0.31 23.48 -4.00
N LEU A 217 0.17 23.74 -2.70
CA LEU A 217 -0.28 22.77 -1.71
C LEU A 217 -1.76 22.39 -1.88
N LEU A 218 -2.03 21.08 -1.96
CA LEU A 218 -3.37 20.51 -1.93
C LEU A 218 -3.66 19.84 -0.57
N VAL A 219 -2.82 18.90 -0.14
CA VAL A 219 -2.88 18.24 1.17
C VAL A 219 -1.48 18.02 1.73
N GLN A 220 -1.32 17.98 3.06
CA GLN A 220 -0.03 17.71 3.70
C GLN A 220 -0.18 16.92 5.00
N SER A 221 0.88 16.22 5.37
CA SER A 221 1.04 15.49 6.63
C SER A 221 2.33 15.92 7.32
N GLY A 222 2.45 15.67 8.62
CA GLY A 222 3.61 16.08 9.42
C GLY A 222 3.48 17.51 9.91
N THR A 223 4.29 18.43 9.40
CA THR A 223 4.29 19.84 9.78
C THR A 223 3.39 20.70 8.88
N GLY A 224 3.08 21.94 9.28
CA GLY A 224 2.27 22.87 8.50
C GLY A 224 0.77 22.82 8.81
N GLN A 225 0.04 23.88 8.45
CA GLN A 225 -1.38 24.00 8.77
C GLN A 225 -2.23 22.89 8.11
N GLY A 226 -3.08 22.24 8.89
CA GLY A 226 -4.00 21.20 8.43
C GLY A 226 -3.41 19.79 8.45
N SER A 227 -2.10 19.64 8.69
CA SER A 227 -1.46 18.32 8.80
C SER A 227 -1.91 17.53 10.03
N GLU A 228 -2.44 18.23 11.04
CA GLU A 228 -3.00 17.68 12.27
C GLU A 228 -4.43 17.12 12.12
N LYS A 229 -5.07 17.36 10.99
CA LYS A 229 -6.45 16.91 10.74
C LYS A 229 -6.47 15.45 10.33
N HIS A 230 -7.55 14.74 10.68
CA HIS A 230 -7.85 13.45 10.09
C HIS A 230 -8.13 13.61 8.58
N PRO A 231 -7.61 12.72 7.71
CA PRO A 231 -6.76 11.54 8.00
C PRO A 231 -5.26 11.85 7.97
N PHE A 232 -4.87 13.07 7.62
CA PHE A 232 -3.49 13.50 7.39
C PHE A 232 -2.56 13.30 8.59
N ALA A 233 -3.08 13.46 9.81
CA ALA A 233 -2.33 13.28 11.07
C ALA A 233 -1.74 11.89 11.24
N GLY A 234 -2.36 10.87 10.62
CA GLY A 234 -1.95 9.47 10.69
C GLY A 234 -1.34 8.92 9.40
N SER A 235 -1.45 9.61 8.26
CA SER A 235 -1.02 9.12 6.92
C SER A 235 0.22 9.82 6.35
N ASN A 236 0.90 9.22 5.39
CA ASN A 236 1.89 9.92 4.57
C ASN A 236 1.20 10.49 3.32
N THR A 237 1.25 11.81 3.11
CA THR A 237 0.65 12.47 1.94
C THR A 237 1.60 12.47 0.74
N ILE A 238 1.80 11.28 0.17
CA ILE A 238 2.49 11.05 -1.10
C ILE A 238 1.66 10.09 -1.98
N ASP A 239 2.16 9.78 -3.18
CA ASP A 239 1.56 8.87 -4.16
C ASP A 239 0.13 9.27 -4.54
N PRO A 240 -0.08 10.51 -5.04
CA PRO A 240 -1.39 10.97 -5.44
C PRO A 240 -1.95 10.09 -6.56
N SER A 241 -3.22 9.73 -6.43
CA SER A 241 -4.02 9.22 -7.54
C SER A 241 -5.39 9.86 -7.54
N VAL A 242 -5.92 10.20 -8.71
CA VAL A 242 -7.15 10.94 -8.89
C VAL A 242 -8.05 10.21 -9.87
N ILE A 243 -9.34 10.20 -9.53
CA ILE A 243 -10.43 9.84 -10.44
C ILE A 243 -11.46 10.94 -10.44
N VAL A 244 -12.00 11.21 -11.63
CA VAL A 244 -13.22 11.99 -11.79
C VAL A 244 -14.32 11.04 -12.24
N THR A 245 -15.37 10.93 -11.44
CA THR A 245 -16.49 10.03 -11.70
C THR A 245 -17.40 10.60 -12.79
N GLN A 246 -18.31 9.78 -13.31
CA GLN A 246 -19.20 10.17 -14.43
C GLN A 246 -20.09 11.40 -14.11
N ASP A 247 -20.41 11.62 -12.84
CA ASP A 247 -21.13 12.80 -12.33
C ASP A 247 -20.22 14.04 -12.12
N GLY A 248 -18.94 13.93 -12.47
CA GLY A 248 -17.96 15.01 -12.38
C GLY A 248 -17.48 15.29 -10.95
N GLN A 249 -17.61 14.34 -10.02
CA GLN A 249 -16.98 14.45 -8.70
C GLN A 249 -15.54 13.90 -8.75
N GLY A 250 -14.58 14.70 -8.28
CA GLY A 250 -13.18 14.29 -8.17
C GLY A 250 -12.87 13.66 -6.81
N TYR A 251 -12.02 12.65 -6.77
CA TYR A 251 -11.48 12.08 -5.54
C TYR A 251 -9.97 11.94 -5.65
N LEU A 252 -9.26 12.36 -4.61
CA LEU A 252 -7.83 12.15 -4.44
C LEU A 252 -7.60 10.99 -3.49
N MET A 253 -6.99 9.92 -3.98
CA MET A 253 -6.32 8.91 -3.18
C MET A 253 -4.86 9.29 -2.93
N PHE A 254 -4.36 8.89 -1.78
CA PHE A 254 -2.97 9.06 -1.39
C PHE A 254 -2.63 8.09 -0.26
N GLY A 255 -1.34 7.90 -0.01
CA GLY A 255 -0.91 7.13 1.14
C GLY A 255 0.25 6.21 0.81
N SER A 256 1.20 6.17 1.74
CA SER A 256 2.34 5.27 1.73
C SER A 256 2.63 4.93 3.18
N PHE A 257 2.62 3.65 3.54
CA PHE A 257 2.92 3.20 4.90
C PHE A 257 1.96 3.79 5.96
N TRP A 258 2.37 3.87 7.23
CA TRP A 258 1.63 4.42 8.36
C TRP A 258 0.19 3.91 8.47
N SER A 259 -0.81 4.77 8.24
CA SER A 259 -2.23 4.43 8.33
C SER A 259 -2.81 3.87 7.03
N GLY A 260 -1.99 3.64 6.00
CA GLY A 260 -2.40 3.06 4.73
C GLY A 260 -2.87 4.09 3.70
N ILE A 261 -3.74 3.65 2.79
CA ILE A 261 -4.21 4.44 1.64
C ILE A 261 -5.58 5.03 1.97
N TRP A 262 -5.69 6.34 1.76
CA TRP A 262 -6.87 7.15 2.05
C TRP A 262 -7.40 7.82 0.80
N GLN A 263 -8.66 8.23 0.84
CA GLN A 263 -9.32 9.01 -0.20
C GLN A 263 -10.03 10.21 0.42
N VAL A 264 -9.92 11.37 -0.22
CA VAL A 264 -10.67 12.59 0.11
C VAL A 264 -11.32 13.17 -1.16
N PRO A 265 -12.47 13.86 -1.04
CA PRO A 265 -13.07 14.53 -2.19
C PRO A 265 -12.22 15.73 -2.62
N LEU A 266 -12.20 15.99 -3.93
CA LEU A 266 -11.67 17.22 -4.52
C LEU A 266 -12.80 18.20 -4.79
N GLY A 267 -12.47 19.50 -4.82
CA GLY A 267 -13.34 20.52 -5.37
C GLY A 267 -13.54 20.31 -6.88
N LYS A 268 -14.60 20.91 -7.44
CA LYS A 268 -14.92 20.82 -8.88
C LYS A 268 -13.78 21.28 -9.80
N ASN A 269 -12.88 22.13 -9.32
CA ASN A 269 -11.72 22.63 -10.05
C ASN A 269 -10.51 21.69 -10.02
N LEU A 270 -10.59 20.59 -9.25
CA LEU A 270 -9.52 19.60 -9.02
C LEU A 270 -8.19 20.15 -8.46
N ILE A 271 -8.13 21.45 -8.13
CA ILE A 271 -6.97 22.11 -7.53
C ILE A 271 -7.19 22.55 -6.09
N SER A 272 -8.35 22.21 -5.52
CA SER A 272 -8.65 22.37 -4.11
C SER A 272 -9.25 21.09 -3.54
N VAL A 273 -9.11 20.89 -2.23
CA VAL A 273 -9.83 19.83 -1.54
C VAL A 273 -11.30 20.22 -1.40
N GLY A 274 -12.21 19.25 -1.58
CA GLY A 274 -13.65 19.44 -1.44
C GLY A 274 -14.14 19.01 -0.07
N GLY A 275 -15.36 19.41 0.27
CA GLY A 275 -16.09 18.88 1.43
C GLY A 275 -15.43 19.12 2.78
N ASP A 276 -15.95 18.43 3.81
CA ASP A 276 -15.28 18.32 5.10
C ASP A 276 -14.44 17.03 5.13
N THR A 277 -13.13 17.14 4.94
CA THR A 277 -12.23 15.98 4.91
C THR A 277 -12.27 15.14 6.18
N HIS A 278 -12.61 15.73 7.33
CA HIS A 278 -12.70 14.97 8.57
C HIS A 278 -13.86 13.96 8.50
N ILE A 279 -14.95 14.34 7.83
CA ILE A 279 -16.17 13.54 7.69
C ILE A 279 -16.09 12.65 6.44
N GLU A 280 -15.55 13.18 5.35
CA GLU A 280 -15.59 12.57 4.02
C GLU A 280 -14.31 11.84 3.63
N ALA A 281 -13.34 11.71 4.53
CA ALA A 281 -12.19 10.84 4.30
C ALA A 281 -12.60 9.37 4.40
N GLN A 282 -12.15 8.56 3.44
CA GLN A 282 -12.37 7.12 3.42
C GLN A 282 -11.03 6.40 3.45
N GLN A 283 -10.87 5.46 4.38
CA GLN A 283 -9.74 4.52 4.33
C GLN A 283 -10.05 3.48 3.27
N LEU A 284 -9.17 3.36 2.26
CA LEU A 284 -9.37 2.44 1.14
C LEU A 284 -8.55 1.17 1.27
N VAL A 285 -7.32 1.26 1.78
CA VAL A 285 -6.46 0.09 1.98
C VAL A 285 -5.79 0.18 3.33
N TYR A 286 -5.88 -0.90 4.09
CA TYR A 286 -5.21 -1.05 5.37
C TYR A 286 -4.81 -2.51 5.55
N MET A 287 -3.58 -2.74 6.00
CA MET A 287 -3.05 -4.07 6.25
C MET A 287 -2.44 -4.17 7.64
N GLU A 288 -2.28 -5.38 8.12
CA GLU A 288 -1.49 -5.63 9.31
C GLU A 288 -0.04 -5.19 9.11
N LYS A 289 0.60 -4.81 10.22
CA LYS A 289 2.02 -4.47 10.19
C LYS A 289 2.80 -5.72 9.81
N ALA A 290 3.65 -5.56 8.82
CA ALA A 290 4.58 -6.58 8.44
C ALA A 290 5.92 -6.37 9.17
N PRO A 291 6.67 -7.44 9.50
CA PRO A 291 7.97 -7.32 10.12
C PRO A 291 8.90 -6.55 9.17
N LEU A 292 9.33 -5.37 9.62
CA LEU A 292 10.33 -4.55 8.97
C LEU A 292 11.26 -4.01 10.07
N PRO A 293 12.58 -3.86 9.80
CA PRO A 293 13.51 -3.30 10.76
C PRO A 293 13.02 -1.95 11.26
N ALA A 294 13.00 -1.77 12.58
CA ALA A 294 12.63 -0.48 13.16
C ALA A 294 13.65 0.58 12.71
N SER A 295 13.15 1.73 12.27
CA SER A 295 13.99 2.89 12.00
C SER A 295 14.40 3.53 13.32
N ASN A 296 15.72 3.66 13.55
CA ASN A 296 16.28 4.37 14.70
C ASN A 296 16.27 5.89 14.53
N ASN A 297 15.58 6.42 13.51
CA ASN A 297 15.49 7.86 13.29
C ASN A 297 14.85 8.54 14.52
N PRO A 298 15.50 9.57 15.11
CA PRO A 298 14.96 10.25 16.29
C PRO A 298 13.70 11.06 15.98
N ASN A 299 13.49 11.47 14.73
CA ASN A 299 12.29 12.18 14.31
C ASN A 299 11.11 11.18 14.20
N PRO A 300 10.04 11.32 14.99
CA PRO A 300 8.87 10.45 14.91
C PRO A 300 8.14 10.53 13.56
N LEU A 301 8.31 11.63 12.81
CA LEU A 301 7.80 11.75 11.44
C LEU A 301 8.64 10.97 10.43
N CYS A 302 9.79 10.41 10.81
CA CYS A 302 10.68 9.68 9.92
C CYS A 302 10.91 8.21 10.35
N ARG A 303 9.92 7.66 11.05
CA ARG A 303 9.83 6.24 11.39
C ARG A 303 8.37 5.82 11.55
N GLU A 304 8.10 4.58 11.22
CA GLU A 304 6.85 3.93 11.61
C GLU A 304 6.83 3.70 13.13
N PRO A 305 5.66 3.80 13.81
CA PRO A 305 5.54 3.46 15.22
C PRO A 305 5.90 1.99 15.47
N SER A 306 6.42 1.69 16.68
CA SER A 306 6.86 0.34 17.09
C SER A 306 5.90 -0.79 16.70
N GLY A 307 6.45 -1.95 16.32
CA GLY A 307 5.68 -3.15 15.94
C GLY A 307 5.61 -3.46 14.44
N GLY A 308 6.50 -2.88 13.63
CA GLY A 308 6.56 -3.10 12.18
C GLY A 308 5.95 -1.96 11.38
N ALA A 309 5.83 -2.18 10.07
CA ALA A 309 5.38 -1.16 9.11
C ALA A 309 4.36 -1.75 8.15
N ARG A 310 3.55 -0.90 7.49
CA ARG A 310 2.54 -1.35 6.53
C ARG A 310 3.01 -1.08 5.10
N PRO A 311 3.72 -2.00 4.44
CA PRO A 311 4.31 -1.72 3.12
C PRO A 311 3.22 -1.73 2.03
N ILE A 312 2.35 -0.73 2.04
CA ILE A 312 1.31 -0.44 1.05
C ILE A 312 1.44 1.01 0.61
N GLU A 313 1.50 1.24 -0.69
CA GLU A 313 1.66 2.57 -1.29
C GLU A 313 1.31 2.55 -2.79
N GLY A 314 1.58 3.63 -3.51
CA GLY A 314 1.44 3.67 -4.97
C GLY A 314 0.03 3.35 -5.46
N SER A 315 -0.99 3.96 -4.86
CA SER A 315 -2.38 3.69 -5.24
C SER A 315 -2.69 4.17 -6.66
N PHE A 316 -3.55 3.46 -7.38
CA PHE A 316 -4.14 3.89 -8.65
C PHE A 316 -5.58 3.40 -8.73
N ILE A 317 -6.48 4.15 -9.35
CA ILE A 317 -7.85 3.67 -9.59
C ILE A 317 -8.17 3.72 -11.08
N SER A 318 -8.80 2.66 -11.58
CA SER A 318 -9.36 2.60 -12.92
C SER A 318 -10.83 2.24 -12.86
N TYR A 319 -11.55 2.50 -13.95
CA TYR A 319 -12.92 2.06 -14.15
C TYR A 319 -12.98 1.19 -15.39
N HIS A 320 -13.45 -0.04 -15.22
CA HIS A 320 -13.78 -0.93 -16.33
C HIS A 320 -15.15 -1.52 -16.02
N GLU A 321 -16.12 -1.25 -16.89
CA GLU A 321 -17.52 -1.51 -16.58
C GLU A 321 -17.73 -2.97 -16.15
N PRO A 322 -18.41 -3.24 -15.02
CA PRO A 322 -19.16 -2.29 -14.21
C PRO A 322 -18.47 -1.95 -12.86
N TRP A 323 -17.15 -1.98 -12.80
CA TRP A 323 -16.38 -1.91 -11.55
C TRP A 323 -15.35 -0.77 -11.56
N TYR A 324 -15.18 -0.15 -10.40
CA TYR A 324 -13.97 0.58 -10.05
C TYR A 324 -12.96 -0.42 -9.49
N TYR A 325 -11.72 -0.36 -9.96
CA TYR A 325 -10.61 -1.18 -9.47
C TYR A 325 -9.61 -0.28 -8.76
N LEU A 326 -9.40 -0.53 -7.47
CA LEU A 326 -8.35 0.11 -6.69
C LEU A 326 -7.11 -0.78 -6.70
N TRP A 327 -6.08 -0.28 -7.36
CA TRP A 327 -4.76 -0.86 -7.47
C TRP A 327 -3.85 -0.27 -6.40
N PHE A 328 -2.93 -1.07 -5.88
CA PHE A 328 -1.88 -0.60 -4.98
C PHE A 328 -0.67 -1.52 -5.03
N SER A 329 0.49 -0.95 -4.72
CA SER A 329 1.71 -1.72 -4.53
C SER A 329 1.79 -2.23 -3.08
N TYR A 330 2.21 -3.49 -2.91
CA TYR A 330 2.49 -4.10 -1.62
C TYR A 330 3.91 -4.65 -1.57
N GLY A 331 4.64 -4.37 -0.49
CA GLY A 331 5.95 -4.93 -0.21
C GLY A 331 7.06 -3.87 -0.16
N LYS A 332 8.30 -4.32 -0.03
CA LYS A 332 9.46 -3.42 0.00
C LYS A 332 9.84 -3.00 -1.42
N CYS A 333 9.81 -1.70 -1.63
CA CYS A 333 10.50 -0.95 -2.67
C CYS A 333 11.54 -0.04 -1.98
N CYS A 334 12.47 0.65 -2.61
CA CYS A 334 12.97 0.61 -3.99
C CYS A 334 14.52 0.56 -3.99
N LYS A 335 15.09 0.49 -2.79
CA LYS A 335 16.52 0.43 -2.52
C LYS A 335 16.79 -0.95 -1.93
N PHE A 336 17.45 -1.77 -2.73
CA PHE A 336 17.76 -3.14 -2.38
C PHE A 336 19.23 -3.25 -2.04
N ASP A 337 19.51 -3.98 -0.96
CA ASP A 337 20.82 -4.54 -0.72
C ASP A 337 20.82 -5.90 -1.42
N VAL A 338 21.64 -6.06 -2.47
CA VAL A 338 21.70 -7.30 -3.25
C VAL A 338 22.15 -8.50 -2.42
N GLN A 339 22.84 -8.27 -1.29
CA GLN A 339 23.22 -9.33 -0.36
C GLN A 339 22.08 -9.69 0.62
N ASN A 340 21.05 -8.86 0.70
CA ASN A 340 19.95 -9.01 1.66
C ASN A 340 18.60 -8.55 1.05
N LEU A 341 18.24 -9.21 -0.05
CA LEU A 341 16.94 -9.02 -0.68
C LEU A 341 15.82 -9.48 0.27
N PRO A 342 14.65 -8.82 0.24
CA PRO A 342 13.45 -9.31 0.92
C PRO A 342 13.17 -10.78 0.58
N PRO A 343 12.68 -11.58 1.55
CA PRO A 343 12.17 -12.91 1.26
C PRO A 343 11.10 -12.87 0.16
N PRO A 344 10.96 -13.92 -0.69
CA PRO A 344 9.97 -13.94 -1.75
C PRO A 344 8.55 -13.60 -1.26
N GLY A 345 7.89 -12.69 -1.98
CA GLY A 345 6.56 -12.17 -1.64
C GLY A 345 6.57 -11.02 -0.62
N ARG A 346 7.76 -10.54 -0.22
CA ARG A 346 7.95 -9.36 0.65
C ARG A 346 8.50 -8.17 -0.10
N GLU A 347 9.04 -8.37 -1.29
CA GLU A 347 9.27 -7.34 -2.29
C GLU A 347 7.96 -6.87 -2.94
N TYR A 348 8.04 -5.80 -3.73
CA TYR A 348 6.88 -5.20 -4.37
C TYR A 348 6.07 -6.19 -5.23
N SER A 349 4.76 -6.03 -5.16
CA SER A 349 3.74 -6.73 -5.94
C SER A 349 2.57 -5.81 -6.17
N ILE A 350 1.91 -5.94 -7.32
CA ILE A 350 0.72 -5.19 -7.69
C ILE A 350 -0.51 -5.96 -7.22
N ARG A 351 -1.35 -5.28 -6.44
CA ARG A 351 -2.60 -5.84 -5.91
C ARG A 351 -3.80 -5.01 -6.34
N VAL A 352 -4.97 -5.64 -6.31
CA VAL A 352 -6.24 -5.00 -6.69
C VAL A 352 -7.39 -5.44 -5.79
N GLY A 353 -8.37 -4.57 -5.63
CA GLY A 353 -9.73 -4.91 -5.24
C GLY A 353 -10.73 -4.10 -6.05
N ARG A 354 -11.99 -4.53 -6.10
CA ARG A 354 -13.02 -3.87 -6.92
C ARG A 354 -14.25 -3.45 -6.11
N SER A 355 -14.93 -2.40 -6.58
CA SER A 355 -16.18 -1.90 -6.01
C SER A 355 -17.11 -1.34 -7.08
N LYS A 356 -18.42 -1.37 -6.82
CA LYS A 356 -19.40 -0.61 -7.63
C LYS A 356 -19.37 0.89 -7.33
N ASN A 357 -18.83 1.26 -6.17
CA ASN A 357 -18.75 2.63 -5.71
C ASN A 357 -17.28 3.10 -5.79
N PRO A 358 -16.99 4.27 -6.37
CA PRO A 358 -15.62 4.82 -6.44
C PRO A 358 -14.99 5.07 -5.05
N ARG A 359 -15.82 5.08 -4.00
CA ARG A 359 -15.42 5.23 -2.59
C ARG A 359 -15.37 3.91 -1.83
N GLY A 360 -15.60 2.78 -2.50
CA GLY A 360 -15.60 1.47 -1.87
C GLY A 360 -16.92 1.11 -1.14
N PRO A 361 -16.91 0.06 -0.30
CA PRO A 361 -15.74 -0.76 0.03
C PRO A 361 -15.21 -1.49 -1.22
N PHE A 362 -13.89 -1.58 -1.34
CA PHE A 362 -13.21 -2.38 -2.35
C PHE A 362 -12.91 -3.75 -1.73
N VAL A 363 -13.22 -4.82 -2.45
CA VAL A 363 -13.01 -6.18 -1.97
C VAL A 363 -12.13 -6.98 -2.92
N ASP A 364 -11.41 -7.98 -2.41
CA ASP A 364 -10.66 -8.96 -3.20
C ASP A 364 -11.53 -10.12 -3.73
N LYS A 365 -10.92 -11.08 -4.44
CA LYS A 365 -11.62 -12.25 -5.01
C LYS A 365 -12.33 -13.11 -3.97
N GLN A 366 -11.87 -13.07 -2.71
CA GLN A 366 -12.46 -13.81 -1.60
C GLN A 366 -13.47 -12.95 -0.81
N GLY A 367 -13.80 -11.76 -1.31
CA GLY A 367 -14.74 -10.84 -0.67
C GLY A 367 -14.19 -10.10 0.55
N ARG A 368 -12.86 -10.14 0.78
CA ARG A 368 -12.26 -9.42 1.90
C ARG A 368 -12.04 -7.96 1.53
N ASP A 369 -12.50 -7.09 2.40
CA ASP A 369 -12.34 -5.64 2.31
C ASP A 369 -10.85 -5.25 2.32
N LEU A 370 -10.43 -4.40 1.39
CA LEU A 370 -9.07 -3.86 1.32
C LEU A 370 -8.72 -3.03 2.56
N ALA A 371 -9.70 -2.39 3.21
CA ALA A 371 -9.51 -1.71 4.49
C ALA A 371 -9.37 -2.68 5.68
N LYS A 372 -9.45 -3.99 5.44
CA LYS A 372 -9.32 -5.07 6.45
C LYS A 372 -8.31 -6.13 6.03
N GLY A 373 -7.29 -5.74 5.24
CA GLY A 373 -6.20 -6.63 4.83
C GLY A 373 -6.48 -7.49 3.60
N GLY A 374 -7.54 -7.21 2.85
CA GLY A 374 -7.78 -7.80 1.54
C GLY A 374 -6.77 -7.37 0.48
N GLY A 375 -6.84 -7.99 -0.70
CA GLY A 375 -6.12 -7.59 -1.90
C GLY A 375 -5.70 -8.78 -2.75
N GLU A 376 -6.20 -8.85 -3.97
CA GLU A 376 -5.84 -9.88 -4.94
C GLU A 376 -4.49 -9.52 -5.58
N ILE A 377 -3.53 -10.44 -5.60
CA ILE A 377 -2.25 -10.22 -6.28
C ILE A 377 -2.46 -10.41 -7.79
N VAL A 378 -2.24 -9.34 -8.55
CA VAL A 378 -2.37 -9.34 -10.02
C VAL A 378 -1.03 -9.62 -10.69
N TYR A 379 0.04 -9.01 -10.19
CA TYR A 379 1.38 -9.17 -10.75
C TYR A 379 2.44 -9.08 -9.65
N ALA A 380 3.50 -9.87 -9.75
CA ALA A 380 4.60 -9.89 -8.78
C ALA A 380 5.89 -10.34 -9.44
N SER A 381 6.99 -10.34 -8.67
CA SER A 381 8.29 -10.86 -9.14
C SER A 381 8.14 -12.24 -9.77
N ASN A 382 8.67 -12.37 -10.98
CA ASN A 382 8.68 -13.58 -11.80
C ASN A 382 9.93 -13.51 -12.70
N ARG A 383 10.29 -14.56 -13.44
CA ARG A 383 11.41 -14.56 -14.44
C ARG A 383 12.49 -13.50 -14.19
N ASP A 384 12.64 -12.54 -15.10
CA ASP A 384 13.53 -11.37 -15.00
C ASP A 384 12.92 -10.17 -14.27
N VAL A 385 11.64 -10.22 -13.91
CA VAL A 385 10.94 -9.13 -13.21
C VAL A 385 11.16 -9.23 -11.71
N TYR A 386 11.67 -8.17 -11.11
CA TYR A 386 11.75 -8.02 -9.66
C TYR A 386 11.00 -6.79 -9.18
N ALA A 387 10.22 -6.96 -8.11
CA ALA A 387 9.56 -5.88 -7.39
C ALA A 387 8.72 -4.94 -8.29
N PRO A 388 7.79 -5.44 -9.15
CA PRO A 388 6.95 -4.58 -9.97
C PRO A 388 5.95 -3.78 -9.14
N GLY A 389 5.78 -2.50 -9.45
CA GLY A 389 4.82 -1.61 -8.79
C GLY A 389 4.84 -0.17 -9.33
N GLY A 390 4.34 0.78 -8.54
CA GLY A 390 4.11 2.15 -9.00
C GLY A 390 3.21 2.17 -10.24
N GLN A 391 2.17 1.33 -10.21
CA GLN A 391 1.40 0.94 -11.38
C GLN A 391 0.34 1.96 -11.78
N GLY A 392 -0.08 1.90 -13.05
CA GLY A 392 -1.33 2.46 -13.52
C GLY A 392 -1.95 1.62 -14.63
N VAL A 393 -3.14 2.03 -15.07
CA VAL A 393 -3.86 1.38 -16.17
C VAL A 393 -4.11 2.40 -17.27
N LEU A 394 -3.70 2.06 -18.49
CA LEU A 394 -4.07 2.78 -19.71
C LEU A 394 -5.29 2.08 -20.31
N THR A 395 -6.37 2.83 -20.53
CA THR A 395 -7.54 2.33 -21.27
C THR A 395 -7.42 2.72 -22.72
N GLU A 396 -7.36 1.72 -23.60
CA GLU A 396 -7.32 1.90 -25.05
C GLU A 396 -8.51 1.20 -25.72
N GLU A 397 -8.75 1.52 -26.99
CA GLU A 397 -9.80 0.86 -27.79
C GLU A 397 -9.59 -0.66 -27.89
N SER A 398 -8.33 -1.10 -27.89
CA SER A 398 -7.96 -2.53 -27.93
C SER A 398 -8.07 -3.23 -26.58
N GLY A 399 -8.33 -2.50 -25.49
CA GLY A 399 -8.38 -3.02 -24.13
C GLY A 399 -7.50 -2.25 -23.15
N ASP A 400 -7.58 -2.65 -21.89
CA ASP A 400 -6.78 -2.05 -20.82
C ASP A 400 -5.36 -2.62 -20.80
N ILE A 401 -4.39 -1.78 -20.44
CA ILE A 401 -2.98 -2.15 -20.31
C ILE A 401 -2.50 -1.75 -18.92
N LEU A 402 -2.00 -2.72 -18.16
CA LEU A 402 -1.31 -2.49 -16.90
C LEU A 402 0.12 -2.05 -17.21
N TYR A 403 0.54 -0.89 -16.71
CA TYR A 403 1.93 -0.42 -16.79
C TYR A 403 2.50 -0.21 -15.39
N TYR A 404 3.81 -0.38 -15.25
CA TYR A 404 4.51 -0.32 -13.96
C TYR A 404 6.01 -0.11 -14.17
N HIS A 405 6.70 0.27 -13.10
CA HIS A 405 8.16 0.13 -13.06
C HIS A 405 8.53 -1.23 -12.46
N TYR A 406 9.68 -1.78 -12.85
CA TYR A 406 10.28 -2.97 -12.24
C TYR A 406 11.80 -2.95 -12.36
N LEU A 407 12.48 -3.78 -11.57
CA LEU A 407 13.92 -4.04 -11.71
C LEU A 407 14.15 -5.32 -12.50
N ASN A 408 15.02 -5.25 -13.50
CA ASN A 408 15.39 -6.44 -14.28
C ASN A 408 16.49 -7.22 -13.54
N LYS A 409 16.18 -8.43 -13.07
CA LYS A 409 17.09 -9.30 -12.30
C LYS A 409 18.39 -9.62 -13.02
N SER A 410 18.34 -9.65 -14.34
CA SER A 410 19.49 -9.95 -15.20
C SER A 410 20.33 -8.71 -15.50
N MET A 411 19.90 -7.52 -15.08
CA MET A 411 20.62 -6.25 -15.27
C MET A 411 21.11 -5.63 -13.97
N SER A 412 20.18 -5.23 -13.09
CA SER A 412 20.51 -4.48 -11.87
C SER A 412 19.32 -4.40 -10.92
N TYR A 413 19.62 -4.30 -9.62
CA TYR A 413 18.66 -4.00 -8.56
C TYR A 413 18.73 -2.55 -8.07
N GLU A 414 19.54 -1.72 -8.73
CA GLU A 414 19.70 -0.30 -8.39
C GLU A 414 18.45 0.50 -8.72
N PHE A 415 18.06 1.42 -7.82
CA PHE A 415 16.89 2.27 -7.97
C PHE A 415 16.81 2.98 -9.32
N GLY A 416 17.93 3.53 -9.80
CA GLY A 416 17.99 4.27 -11.07
C GLY A 416 17.93 3.40 -12.33
N GLU A 417 17.93 2.07 -12.18
CA GLU A 417 17.85 1.12 -13.30
C GLU A 417 16.44 0.53 -13.49
N ALA A 418 15.46 0.98 -12.71
CA ALA A 418 14.06 0.62 -12.90
C ALA A 418 13.59 0.94 -14.34
N ARG A 419 12.84 0.01 -14.93
CA ARG A 419 12.35 0.07 -16.32
C ARG A 419 10.84 0.06 -16.38
N LEU A 420 10.29 0.67 -17.43
CA LEU A 420 8.89 0.52 -17.78
C LEU A 420 8.66 -0.92 -18.25
N GLY A 421 7.74 -1.60 -17.59
CA GLY A 421 7.11 -2.82 -18.07
C GLY A 421 5.62 -2.61 -18.24
N TYR A 422 5.01 -3.39 -19.12
CA TYR A 422 3.55 -3.39 -19.27
C TYR A 422 3.02 -4.77 -19.67
N ASN A 423 1.73 -5.00 -19.45
CA ASN A 423 1.01 -6.18 -19.91
C ASN A 423 -0.43 -5.77 -20.31
N PRO A 424 -0.95 -6.25 -21.45
CA PRO A 424 -2.38 -6.20 -21.72
C PRO A 424 -3.17 -6.90 -20.60
N LEU A 425 -4.36 -6.39 -20.30
CA LEU A 425 -5.27 -6.97 -19.31
C LEU A 425 -6.44 -7.64 -20.01
N GLU A 426 -6.72 -8.87 -19.61
CA GLU A 426 -8.03 -9.51 -19.79
C GLU A 426 -8.82 -9.48 -18.49
N TYR A 427 -10.15 -9.49 -18.57
CA TYR A 427 -11.03 -9.55 -17.40
C TYR A 427 -11.79 -10.86 -17.35
N VAL A 428 -11.30 -11.80 -16.53
CA VAL A 428 -11.96 -13.10 -16.30
C VAL A 428 -12.86 -12.98 -15.08
N ASP A 429 -14.17 -13.19 -15.26
CA ASP A 429 -15.20 -12.96 -14.22
C ASP A 429 -15.13 -11.55 -13.60
N GLY A 430 -14.73 -10.57 -14.42
CA GLY A 430 -14.49 -9.18 -14.03
C GLY A 430 -13.27 -8.98 -13.14
N TRP A 431 -12.26 -9.86 -13.19
CA TRP A 431 -10.98 -9.67 -12.51
C TRP A 431 -9.87 -9.50 -13.52
N PRO A 432 -9.01 -8.48 -13.37
CA PRO A 432 -7.92 -8.25 -14.29
C PRO A 432 -6.88 -9.38 -14.19
N VAL A 433 -6.47 -9.89 -15.35
CA VAL A 433 -5.45 -10.91 -15.54
C VAL A 433 -4.47 -10.38 -16.58
N PRO A 434 -3.19 -10.13 -16.22
CA PRO A 434 -2.18 -9.73 -17.18
C PRO A 434 -1.90 -10.89 -18.15
N GLN A 435 -1.66 -10.56 -19.42
CA GLN A 435 -1.31 -11.49 -20.49
C GLN A 435 0.16 -11.41 -20.88
#